data_AF-A0A2Z6RRC0-F1
#
_entry.id   AF-A0A2Z6RRC0-F1
#
_cell.length_a   1.000
_cell.length_b   1.000
_cell.length_c   1.000
_cell.angle_alpha   90.00
_cell.angle_beta   90.00
_cell.angle_gamma   90.00
#
_symmetry.space_group_name_H-M   'P 1'
#
loop_
_entity.id
_entity.type
_entity.pdbx_description
1 polymer ?
#
loop_
_entity_poly.entity_id
_entity_poly.type
_entity_poly.pdbx_seq_one_letter_code
_entity_poly.pdbx_strand_id
1 'polypeptide(L)'
;MMKKNKFIIITVILFINTIIKVETQGTAHRFDKIVVFGDNNVDNGNEWKQSNQTYPPSSIYKYQGRFSNGLTWVEYLSQFLEAQIEDYAFGGATSDSNFVPGFSGKYNNMSVIGIKQQVQEYLINVSRNGTDFNKTLFVVEYLGNDYINDPTTNPIHVTGNLYQQWVSLSNLGVKHILINNIFEFSLLPDKTKANKNVTQLIDRKITLLHNAALVLRMTEFNIRSLGNSGKTKLYLLDLHNLWMRVRDGDVSKRLRLTNFNENCVERININEYKVCNGK
;
A
#
# COMPACT_ATOMS: atom_id res chain seq x y z
N MET A 1 -34.63 -16.81 -71.78
CA MET A 1 -33.83 -17.91 -71.21
C MET A 1 -33.57 -17.57 -69.75
N MET A 2 -34.03 -18.43 -68.82
CA MET A 2 -33.62 -18.64 -67.40
C MET A 2 -32.75 -17.57 -66.69
N LYS A 3 -32.93 -17.14 -65.42
CA LYS A 3 -33.71 -17.60 -64.25
C LYS A 3 -33.50 -16.57 -63.10
N LYS A 4 -34.58 -16.34 -62.34
CA LYS A 4 -34.68 -16.22 -60.85
C LYS A 4 -34.06 -15.05 -60.06
N ASN A 5 -34.98 -14.21 -59.56
CA ASN A 5 -35.31 -13.90 -58.15
C ASN A 5 -34.20 -13.45 -57.17
N LYS A 6 -34.43 -12.30 -56.51
CA LYS A 6 -35.04 -12.25 -55.16
C LYS A 6 -35.37 -10.81 -54.72
N PHE A 7 -36.61 -10.65 -54.24
CA PHE A 7 -37.16 -9.56 -53.44
C PHE A 7 -36.35 -9.31 -52.16
N ILE A 8 -36.43 -8.11 -51.57
CA ILE A 8 -37.15 -7.84 -50.30
C ILE A 8 -36.87 -6.40 -49.84
N ILE A 9 -37.98 -5.66 -49.67
CA ILE A 9 -38.12 -4.41 -48.94
C ILE A 9 -37.95 -4.71 -47.44
N ILE A 10 -37.05 -4.02 -46.74
CA ILE A 10 -37.01 -4.04 -45.26
C ILE A 10 -37.33 -2.64 -44.73
N THR A 11 -38.62 -2.50 -44.46
CA THR A 11 -39.30 -1.85 -43.34
C THR A 11 -38.40 -1.23 -42.26
N VAL A 12 -38.59 0.08 -42.10
CA VAL A 12 -38.60 0.89 -40.86
C VAL A 12 -38.34 0.09 -39.57
N ILE A 13 -37.16 0.31 -38.98
CA ILE A 13 -36.75 -0.23 -37.68
C ILE A 13 -37.57 0.47 -36.58
N LEU A 14 -38.64 -0.20 -36.18
CA LEU A 14 -39.24 -0.13 -34.84
C LEU A 14 -38.22 -0.67 -33.83
N PHE A 15 -37.42 0.18 -33.19
CA PHE A 15 -36.74 -0.14 -31.92
C PHE A 15 -36.45 1.16 -31.14
N ILE A 16 -37.52 1.86 -30.76
CA ILE A 16 -37.48 2.85 -29.68
C ILE A 16 -38.53 2.38 -28.67
N ASN A 17 -38.12 2.24 -27.40
CA ASN A 17 -38.87 1.73 -26.24
C ASN A 17 -38.60 0.28 -25.79
N THR A 18 -37.35 -0.16 -25.82
CA THR A 18 -36.86 -0.94 -24.66
C THR A 18 -36.23 0.06 -23.70
N ILE A 19 -37.05 0.56 -22.77
CA ILE A 19 -36.55 1.14 -21.53
C ILE A 19 -35.80 0.00 -20.84
N ILE A 20 -34.49 -0.06 -21.08
CA ILE A 20 -33.60 -0.76 -20.16
C ILE A 20 -33.73 0.06 -18.89
N LYS A 21 -34.58 -0.41 -17.96
CA LYS A 21 -34.32 -0.16 -16.56
C LYS A 21 -32.91 -0.70 -16.34
N VAL A 22 -31.93 0.18 -16.45
CA VAL A 22 -30.69 0.00 -15.74
C VAL A 22 -31.15 0.11 -14.31
N GLU A 23 -31.51 -1.03 -13.73
CA GLU A 23 -31.40 -1.18 -12.31
C GLU A 23 -29.94 -0.87 -12.03
N THR A 24 -29.68 0.36 -11.61
CA THR A 24 -28.54 0.65 -10.77
C THR A 24 -28.76 -0.22 -9.55
N GLN A 25 -28.37 -1.50 -9.62
CA GLN A 25 -28.02 -2.21 -8.42
C GLN A 25 -26.99 -1.30 -7.78
N GLY A 26 -27.40 -0.59 -6.74
CA GLY A 26 -26.47 0.16 -5.92
C GLY A 26 -25.33 -0.79 -5.65
N THR A 27 -24.13 -0.45 -6.09
CA THR A 27 -22.95 -1.26 -5.81
C THR A 27 -22.77 -1.16 -4.32
N ALA A 28 -23.38 -2.08 -3.56
CA ALA A 28 -23.05 -2.25 -2.17
C ALA A 28 -21.54 -2.45 -2.15
N HIS A 29 -20.82 -1.49 -1.57
CA HIS A 29 -19.37 -1.54 -1.52
C HIS A 29 -18.99 -2.85 -0.84
N ARG A 30 -18.06 -3.59 -1.45
CA ARG A 30 -17.71 -4.94 -1.01
C ARG A 30 -17.18 -4.95 0.44
N PHE A 31 -16.61 -3.83 0.87
CA PHE A 31 -16.01 -3.66 2.18
C PHE A 31 -16.59 -2.42 2.84
N ASP A 32 -17.03 -2.57 4.09
CA ASP A 32 -17.55 -1.47 4.92
C ASP A 32 -16.45 -0.91 5.85
N LYS A 33 -15.34 -1.66 6.01
CA LYS A 33 -14.23 -1.33 6.89
C LYS A 33 -12.88 -1.69 6.27
N ILE A 34 -11.86 -0.88 6.55
CA ILE A 34 -10.45 -1.11 6.27
C ILE A 34 -9.70 -1.09 7.60
N VAL A 35 -8.94 -2.14 7.88
CA VAL A 35 -7.97 -2.17 9.00
C VAL A 35 -6.58 -2.15 8.39
N VAL A 36 -5.76 -1.15 8.72
CA VAL A 36 -4.44 -0.99 8.09
C VAL A 36 -3.31 -1.12 9.11
N PHE A 37 -2.30 -1.89 8.71
CA PHE A 37 -0.99 -2.03 9.35
C PHE A 37 0.07 -1.62 8.34
N GLY A 38 1.12 -0.95 8.78
CA GLY A 38 2.19 -0.54 7.89
C GLY A 38 3.04 0.58 8.46
N ASP A 39 3.67 1.32 7.55
CA ASP A 39 4.61 2.37 7.89
C ASP A 39 4.09 3.78 7.54
N ASN A 40 5.02 4.73 7.37
CA ASN A 40 4.74 6.12 7.01
C ASN A 40 3.92 6.29 5.72
N ASN A 41 3.87 5.29 4.83
CA ASN A 41 3.12 5.38 3.58
C ASN A 41 1.61 5.20 3.76
N VAL A 42 1.17 4.70 4.91
CA VAL A 42 -0.24 4.47 5.23
C VAL A 42 -0.68 5.11 6.56
N ASP A 43 0.27 5.42 7.45
CA ASP A 43 0.02 6.11 8.72
C ASP A 43 -0.71 7.47 8.53
N ASN A 44 -1.89 7.57 9.15
CA ASN A 44 -2.77 8.72 9.14
C ASN A 44 -2.62 9.65 10.36
N GLY A 45 -1.55 9.49 11.15
CA GLY A 45 -1.15 10.40 12.22
C GLY A 45 -0.92 9.73 13.59
N ASN A 46 -0.78 8.40 13.65
CA ASN A 46 -0.40 7.70 14.87
C ASN A 46 1.00 8.11 15.33
N GLU A 47 1.98 8.14 14.42
CA GLU A 47 3.33 8.62 14.77
C GLU A 47 3.35 10.12 15.10
N TRP A 48 2.48 10.90 14.46
CA TRP A 48 2.33 12.32 14.82
C TRP A 48 1.80 12.50 16.24
N LYS A 49 0.84 11.69 16.68
CA LYS A 49 0.38 11.68 18.07
C LYS A 49 1.50 11.21 19.02
N GLN A 50 2.20 10.13 18.66
CA GLN A 50 3.30 9.58 19.48
C GLN A 50 4.42 10.60 19.68
N SER A 51 4.74 11.38 18.65
CA SER A 51 5.76 12.42 18.69
C SER A 51 5.31 13.72 19.37
N ASN A 52 4.18 13.72 20.09
CA ASN A 52 3.55 14.93 20.64
C ASN A 52 3.37 16.03 19.58
N GLN A 53 2.91 15.62 18.40
CA GLN A 53 2.60 16.49 17.25
C GLN A 53 3.83 17.19 16.65
N THR A 54 5.03 16.67 16.89
CA THR A 54 6.29 17.29 16.42
C THR A 54 6.82 16.69 15.12
N TYR A 55 6.40 15.47 14.75
CA TYR A 55 6.89 14.78 13.56
C TYR A 55 5.82 13.86 12.92
N PRO A 56 5.59 13.90 11.60
CA PRO A 56 6.20 14.80 10.63
C PRO A 56 5.85 16.28 10.93
N PRO A 57 6.76 17.23 10.64
CA PRO A 57 6.58 18.62 11.05
C PRO A 57 5.44 19.28 10.27
N SER A 58 4.43 19.80 10.99
CA SER A 58 3.24 20.42 10.39
C SER A 58 3.53 21.71 9.62
N SER A 59 4.70 22.33 9.83
CA SER A 59 5.18 23.45 9.02
C SER A 59 5.41 23.07 7.55
N ILE A 60 5.62 21.78 7.28
CA ILE A 60 5.86 21.24 5.94
C ILE A 60 4.66 20.38 5.51
N TYR A 61 4.34 19.38 6.32
CA TYR A 61 3.33 18.39 6.05
C TYR A 61 2.02 18.84 6.70
N LYS A 62 1.28 19.67 5.98
CA LYS A 62 0.04 20.30 6.48
C LYS A 62 -1.12 19.32 6.69
N TYR A 63 -0.93 18.06 6.31
CA TYR A 63 -1.95 17.02 6.38
C TYR A 63 -1.90 16.28 7.72
N GLN A 64 -1.99 17.01 8.83
CA GLN A 64 -2.23 16.48 10.19
C GLN A 64 -1.52 15.15 10.52
N GLY A 65 -0.21 15.08 10.28
CA GLY A 65 0.60 13.92 10.64
C GLY A 65 0.87 12.88 9.55
N ARG A 66 0.38 13.05 8.32
CA ARG A 66 0.80 12.19 7.18
C ARG A 66 2.20 12.56 6.72
N PHE A 67 2.97 11.57 6.25
CA PHE A 67 4.30 11.74 5.66
C PHE A 67 4.25 12.18 4.18
N SER A 68 3.22 12.96 3.84
CA SER A 68 2.92 13.41 2.48
C SER A 68 2.26 14.79 2.52
N ASN A 69 2.15 15.43 1.36
CA ASN A 69 1.42 16.69 1.20
C ASN A 69 -0.10 16.51 1.07
N GLY A 70 -0.61 15.29 1.26
CA GLY A 70 -2.02 14.93 1.16
C GLY A 70 -2.35 13.66 1.94
N LEU A 71 -3.55 13.14 1.70
CA LEU A 71 -4.01 11.85 2.20
C LEU A 71 -3.07 10.71 1.76
N THR A 72 -2.97 9.67 2.59
CA THR A 72 -2.34 8.41 2.18
C THR A 72 -3.22 7.66 1.17
N TRP A 73 -2.64 6.68 0.46
CA TRP A 73 -3.39 5.93 -0.54
C TRP A 73 -4.52 5.08 0.07
N VAL A 74 -4.38 4.63 1.32
CA VAL A 74 -5.44 3.89 2.03
C VAL A 74 -6.60 4.79 2.45
N GLU A 75 -6.34 6.07 2.69
CA GLU A 75 -7.41 7.04 2.93
C GLU A 75 -8.20 7.34 1.65
N TYR A 76 -7.53 7.46 0.49
CA TYR A 76 -8.23 7.52 -0.79
C TYR A 76 -9.00 6.24 -1.10
N LEU A 77 -8.46 5.07 -0.75
CA LEU A 77 -9.17 3.79 -0.89
C LEU A 77 -10.42 3.75 0.00
N SER A 78 -10.31 4.22 1.24
CA SER A 78 -11.43 4.36 2.18
C SER A 78 -12.52 5.27 1.60
N GLN A 79 -12.15 6.43 1.04
CA GLN A 79 -13.11 7.33 0.38
C GLN A 79 -13.78 6.66 -0.84
N PHE A 80 -13.00 5.97 -1.67
CA PHE A 80 -13.51 5.30 -2.87
C PHE A 80 -14.50 4.16 -2.55
N LEU A 81 -14.23 3.41 -1.48
CA LEU A 81 -15.09 2.32 -1.01
C LEU A 81 -16.19 2.79 -0.04
N GLU A 82 -16.22 4.08 0.32
CA GLU A 82 -17.04 4.61 1.42
C GLU A 82 -16.92 3.78 2.71
N ALA A 83 -15.72 3.26 2.97
CA ALA A 83 -15.43 2.34 4.06
C ALA A 83 -14.78 3.07 5.25
N GLN A 84 -15.13 2.70 6.48
CA GLN A 84 -14.46 3.22 7.68
C GLN A 84 -13.01 2.73 7.72
N ILE A 85 -12.07 3.59 8.15
CA ILE A 85 -10.66 3.22 8.32
C ILE A 85 -10.30 3.13 9.79
N GLU A 86 -9.65 2.03 10.18
CA GLU A 86 -9.01 1.82 11.46
C GLU A 86 -7.51 1.63 11.22
N ASP A 87 -6.70 2.54 11.75
CA ASP A 87 -5.29 2.65 11.42
C ASP A 87 -4.39 2.29 12.61
N TYR A 88 -3.56 1.27 12.42
CA TYR A 88 -2.53 0.81 13.36
C TYR A 88 -1.11 1.10 12.86
N ALA A 89 -0.94 1.70 11.69
CA ALA A 89 0.36 2.00 11.12
C ALA A 89 1.09 3.09 11.91
N PHE A 90 2.42 3.03 11.89
CA PHE A 90 3.30 4.04 12.49
C PHE A 90 4.43 4.36 11.52
N GLY A 91 4.69 5.64 11.30
CA GLY A 91 5.86 6.10 10.56
C GLY A 91 7.16 5.47 11.07
N GLY A 92 7.95 4.88 10.17
CA GLY A 92 9.21 4.20 10.52
C GLY A 92 9.07 2.74 10.98
N ALA A 93 7.86 2.18 10.97
CA ALA A 93 7.64 0.77 11.30
C ALA A 93 8.43 -0.18 10.38
N THR A 94 9.08 -1.17 10.99
CA THR A 94 9.75 -2.30 10.32
C THR A 94 8.84 -3.53 10.30
N SER A 95 9.25 -4.61 9.62
CA SER A 95 8.47 -5.86 9.57
C SER A 95 8.29 -6.50 10.95
N ASP A 96 9.29 -6.40 11.82
CA ASP A 96 9.28 -6.78 13.23
C ASP A 96 10.31 -5.92 13.97
N SER A 97 9.87 -5.09 14.93
CA SER A 97 10.77 -4.21 15.68
C SER A 97 11.73 -4.95 16.62
N ASN A 98 11.50 -6.25 16.87
CA ASN A 98 12.43 -7.12 17.61
C ASN A 98 13.49 -7.75 16.70
N PHE A 99 13.31 -7.69 15.37
CA PHE A 99 14.28 -8.16 14.40
C PHE A 99 15.16 -7.01 13.90
N VAL A 100 14.54 -5.97 13.33
CA VAL A 100 15.21 -4.70 13.01
C VAL A 100 14.43 -3.60 13.71
N PRO A 101 15.05 -2.84 14.64
CA PRO A 101 14.37 -1.76 15.34
C PRO A 101 13.83 -0.70 14.36
N GLY A 102 12.59 -0.26 14.60
CA GLY A 102 11.96 0.87 13.89
C GLY A 102 12.22 2.17 14.64
N PHE A 103 12.50 3.23 13.89
CA PHE A 103 12.72 4.56 14.44
C PHE A 103 12.01 5.65 13.63
N SER A 104 11.62 6.71 14.33
CA SER A 104 11.02 7.91 13.75
C SER A 104 11.38 9.14 14.60
N GLY A 105 10.70 10.26 14.34
CA GLY A 105 10.90 11.53 14.99
C GLY A 105 11.92 12.42 14.26
N LYS A 106 11.93 13.71 14.63
CA LYS A 106 12.81 14.73 14.05
C LYS A 106 14.30 14.35 14.05
N TYR A 107 14.73 13.54 15.01
CA TYR A 107 16.12 13.09 15.18
C TYR A 107 16.29 11.58 14.96
N ASN A 108 15.27 10.88 14.46
CA ASN A 108 15.28 9.43 14.28
C ASN A 108 15.64 8.66 15.57
N ASN A 109 15.15 9.14 16.71
CA ASN A 109 15.50 8.64 18.06
C ASN A 109 14.27 8.15 18.84
N MET A 110 13.10 8.14 18.21
CA MET A 110 11.86 7.62 18.79
C MET A 110 11.65 6.20 18.30
N SER A 111 11.64 5.23 19.21
CA SER A 111 11.31 3.85 18.85
C SER A 111 9.85 3.75 18.44
N VAL A 112 9.59 3.06 17.34
CA VAL A 112 8.24 2.79 16.84
C VAL A 112 8.02 1.29 16.71
N ILE A 113 6.78 0.87 16.90
CA ILE A 113 6.39 -0.54 16.81
C ILE A 113 6.40 -1.00 15.34
N GLY A 114 6.87 -2.23 15.11
CA GLY A 114 6.84 -2.85 13.78
C GLY A 114 5.47 -3.44 13.45
N ILE A 115 5.28 -3.83 12.19
CA ILE A 115 4.02 -4.41 11.68
C ILE A 115 3.57 -5.62 12.50
N LYS A 116 4.50 -6.48 12.94
CA LYS A 116 4.18 -7.58 13.84
C LYS A 116 3.51 -7.11 15.13
N GLN A 117 4.05 -6.07 15.76
CA GLN A 117 3.54 -5.53 17.01
C GLN A 117 2.18 -4.83 16.79
N GLN A 118 2.01 -4.12 15.68
CA GLN A 118 0.73 -3.52 15.29
C GLN A 118 -0.36 -4.59 15.13
N VAL A 119 -0.04 -5.70 14.46
CA VAL A 119 -0.96 -6.84 14.32
C VAL A 119 -1.24 -7.48 15.68
N GLN A 120 -0.23 -7.65 16.54
CA GLN A 120 -0.43 -8.16 17.91
C GLN A 120 -1.39 -7.27 18.72
N GLU A 121 -1.25 -5.96 18.64
CA GLU A 121 -2.14 -5.00 19.30
C GLU A 121 -3.59 -5.17 18.81
N TYR A 122 -3.79 -5.27 17.50
CA TYR A 122 -5.12 -5.55 16.94
C TYR A 122 -5.70 -6.87 17.43
N LEU A 123 -4.90 -7.96 17.45
CA LEU A 123 -5.34 -9.28 17.92
C LEU A 123 -5.78 -9.28 19.39
N ILE A 124 -5.18 -8.42 20.23
CA ILE A 124 -5.54 -8.26 21.65
C ILE A 124 -6.88 -7.52 21.79
N ASN A 125 -7.08 -6.47 20.98
CA ASN A 125 -8.21 -5.55 21.13
C ASN A 125 -9.46 -5.95 20.32
N VAL A 126 -9.30 -6.81 19.31
CA VAL A 126 -10.41 -7.18 18.42
C VAL A 126 -11.47 -8.02 19.15
N SER A 127 -12.70 -7.48 19.21
CA SER A 127 -13.86 -8.28 19.57
C SER A 127 -14.34 -9.08 18.36
N ARG A 128 -14.20 -10.41 18.42
CA ARG A 128 -14.64 -11.33 17.35
C ARG A 128 -16.14 -11.24 17.05
N ASN A 129 -16.95 -10.82 18.02
CA ASN A 129 -18.40 -10.64 17.84
C ASN A 129 -18.76 -9.25 17.29
N GLY A 130 -17.81 -8.30 17.25
CA GLY A 130 -18.05 -6.93 16.82
C GLY A 130 -17.51 -6.58 15.42
N THR A 131 -16.71 -7.45 14.81
CA THR A 131 -16.12 -7.21 13.48
C THR A 131 -16.60 -8.23 12.45
N ASP A 132 -17.27 -7.77 11.38
CA ASP A 132 -17.60 -8.62 10.24
C ASP A 132 -16.38 -8.76 9.31
N PHE A 133 -15.65 -9.87 9.46
CA PHE A 133 -14.47 -10.15 8.66
C PHE A 133 -14.77 -10.41 7.17
N ASN A 134 -16.02 -10.68 6.78
CA ASN A 134 -16.36 -10.81 5.36
C ASN A 134 -16.42 -9.44 4.66
N LYS A 135 -16.71 -8.38 5.43
CA LYS A 135 -16.82 -7.00 4.96
C LYS A 135 -15.66 -6.10 5.39
N THR A 136 -14.62 -6.67 5.99
CA THR A 136 -13.41 -5.93 6.37
C THR A 136 -12.26 -6.28 5.44
N LEU A 137 -11.62 -5.26 4.87
CA LEU A 137 -10.36 -5.39 4.15
C LEU A 137 -9.19 -5.10 5.10
N PHE A 138 -8.29 -6.06 5.27
CA PHE A 138 -7.07 -5.85 6.02
C PHE A 138 -5.95 -5.46 5.08
N VAL A 139 -5.25 -4.37 5.36
CA VAL A 139 -4.07 -3.95 4.61
C VAL A 139 -2.84 -4.23 5.46
N VAL A 140 -1.89 -4.98 4.92
CA VAL A 140 -0.56 -5.18 5.52
C VAL A 140 0.44 -4.59 4.55
N GLU A 141 0.75 -3.31 4.77
CA GLU A 141 1.65 -2.54 3.92
C GLU A 141 3.08 -2.59 4.46
N TYR A 142 4.05 -2.74 3.56
CA TYR A 142 5.47 -2.66 3.90
C TYR A 142 6.27 -2.09 2.74
N LEU A 143 7.08 -1.05 2.97
CA LEU A 143 7.88 -0.40 1.94
C LEU A 143 9.38 -0.31 2.24
N GLY A 144 9.88 -1.15 3.17
CA GLY A 144 11.31 -1.49 3.23
C GLY A 144 12.15 -0.81 4.32
N ASN A 145 11.52 -0.32 5.40
CA ASN A 145 12.23 0.30 6.53
C ASN A 145 13.31 -0.61 7.15
N ASP A 146 13.17 -1.94 7.14
CA ASP A 146 14.21 -2.86 7.62
C ASP A 146 15.53 -2.66 6.85
N TYR A 147 15.45 -2.44 5.54
CA TYR A 147 16.62 -2.23 4.67
C TYR A 147 17.21 -0.82 4.80
N ILE A 148 16.38 0.15 5.14
CA ILE A 148 16.82 1.53 5.41
C ILE A 148 17.59 1.57 6.72
N ASN A 149 17.10 0.88 7.75
CA ASN A 149 17.69 0.87 9.09
C ASN A 149 18.89 -0.08 9.17
N ASP A 150 18.84 -1.22 8.47
CA ASP A 150 19.95 -2.16 8.33
C ASP A 150 20.06 -2.68 6.88
N PRO A 151 20.95 -2.10 6.06
CA PRO A 151 21.16 -2.51 4.66
C PRO A 151 21.69 -3.95 4.48
N THR A 152 22.13 -4.61 5.56
CA THR A 152 22.61 -6.00 5.50
C THR A 152 21.47 -7.02 5.69
N THR A 153 20.27 -6.55 6.01
CA THR A 153 19.09 -7.37 6.26
C THR A 153 18.75 -8.29 5.09
N ASN A 154 18.57 -9.58 5.38
CA ASN A 154 18.17 -10.57 4.39
C ASN A 154 16.66 -10.47 4.06
N PRO A 155 16.27 -10.26 2.79
CA PRO A 155 14.86 -10.18 2.40
C PRO A 155 14.00 -11.41 2.70
N ILE A 156 14.61 -12.59 2.84
CA ILE A 156 13.89 -13.82 3.21
C ILE A 156 13.33 -13.74 4.64
N HIS A 157 14.06 -13.10 5.57
CA HIS A 157 13.61 -12.93 6.95
C HIS A 157 12.48 -11.90 7.04
N VAL A 158 12.64 -10.76 6.37
CA VAL A 158 11.62 -9.71 6.30
C VAL A 158 10.30 -10.25 5.75
N THR A 159 10.33 -10.90 4.59
CA THR A 159 9.13 -11.52 4.00
C THR A 159 8.57 -12.67 4.85
N GLY A 160 9.44 -13.36 5.61
CA GLY A 160 9.03 -14.30 6.65
C GLY A 160 8.23 -13.65 7.78
N ASN A 161 8.68 -12.51 8.30
CA ASN A 161 7.98 -11.75 9.35
C ASN A 161 6.59 -11.30 8.88
N LEU A 162 6.49 -10.76 7.65
CA LEU A 162 5.22 -10.36 7.03
C LEU A 162 4.29 -11.56 6.84
N TYR A 163 4.81 -12.68 6.32
CA TYR A 163 4.05 -13.91 6.14
C TYR A 163 3.41 -14.41 7.44
N GLN A 164 4.13 -14.36 8.57
CA GLN A 164 3.56 -14.75 9.86
C GLN A 164 2.39 -13.86 10.30
N GLN A 165 2.35 -12.60 9.88
CA GLN A 165 1.21 -11.72 10.17
C GLN A 165 -0.01 -12.10 9.35
N TRP A 166 0.18 -12.45 8.07
CA TRP A 166 -0.92 -12.93 7.23
C TRP A 166 -1.51 -14.23 7.80
N VAL A 167 -0.66 -15.14 8.28
CA VAL A 167 -1.09 -16.37 8.96
C VAL A 167 -1.87 -16.05 10.23
N SER A 168 -1.38 -15.14 11.07
CA SER A 168 -2.05 -14.73 12.31
C SER A 168 -3.44 -14.14 12.05
N LEU A 169 -3.56 -13.22 11.08
CA LEU A 169 -4.85 -12.65 10.67
C LEU A 169 -5.78 -13.72 10.08
N SER A 170 -5.24 -14.62 9.25
CA SER A 170 -6.02 -15.75 8.71
C SER A 170 -6.54 -16.68 9.81
N ASN A 171 -5.74 -16.96 10.84
CA ASN A 171 -6.14 -17.80 11.97
C ASN A 171 -7.19 -17.11 12.86
N LEU A 172 -7.24 -15.78 12.87
CA LEU A 172 -8.32 -15.02 13.49
C LEU A 172 -9.65 -15.16 12.73
N GLY A 173 -9.61 -15.53 11.45
CA GLY A 173 -10.78 -15.70 10.59
C GLY A 173 -10.96 -14.59 9.54
N VAL A 174 -9.98 -13.69 9.39
CA VAL A 174 -9.96 -12.64 8.36
C VAL A 174 -10.17 -13.24 6.97
N LYS A 175 -10.97 -12.58 6.11
CA LYS A 175 -11.28 -13.10 4.77
C LYS A 175 -10.52 -12.41 3.64
N HIS A 176 -10.06 -11.19 3.86
CA HIS A 176 -9.51 -10.35 2.81
C HIS A 176 -8.29 -9.59 3.33
N ILE A 177 -7.12 -9.91 2.78
CA ILE A 177 -5.86 -9.24 3.09
C ILE A 177 -5.28 -8.68 1.79
N LEU A 178 -5.04 -7.38 1.74
CA LEU A 178 -4.28 -6.68 0.70
C LEU A 178 -2.84 -6.48 1.18
N ILE A 179 -1.90 -6.93 0.37
CA ILE A 179 -0.46 -6.76 0.58
C ILE A 179 0.13 -6.01 -0.61
N ASN A 180 1.36 -5.53 -0.48
CA ASN A 180 2.11 -4.95 -1.57
C ASN A 180 3.50 -5.58 -1.71
N ASN A 181 4.03 -5.53 -2.93
CA ASN A 181 5.47 -5.62 -3.14
C ASN A 181 6.11 -4.23 -2.95
N ILE A 182 7.43 -4.15 -2.91
CA ILE A 182 8.12 -2.85 -2.75
C ILE A 182 8.42 -2.22 -4.11
N PHE A 183 8.38 -0.89 -4.16
CA PHE A 183 8.84 -0.13 -5.32
C PHE A 183 10.34 -0.33 -5.56
N GLU A 184 10.84 0.09 -6.71
CA GLU A 184 12.26 0.01 -7.03
C GLU A 184 13.08 1.01 -6.19
N PHE A 185 13.79 0.49 -5.18
CA PHE A 185 14.56 1.29 -4.23
C PHE A 185 15.67 2.10 -4.91
N SER A 186 16.29 1.55 -5.96
CA SER A 186 17.39 2.22 -6.66
C SER A 186 16.96 3.50 -7.40
N LEU A 187 15.65 3.76 -7.48
CA LEU A 187 15.03 4.89 -8.17
C LEU A 187 14.43 5.93 -7.20
N LEU A 188 14.59 5.75 -5.90
CA LEU A 188 14.19 6.78 -4.94
C LEU A 188 15.09 8.04 -5.08
N PRO A 189 14.54 9.25 -4.90
CA PRO A 189 15.33 10.47 -4.85
C PRO A 189 16.46 10.37 -3.82
N ASP A 190 17.65 10.77 -4.26
CA ASP A 190 18.95 10.36 -3.73
C ASP A 190 19.10 10.58 -2.21
N LYS A 191 19.45 9.52 -1.48
CA LYS A 191 20.01 9.61 -0.12
C LYS A 191 21.51 9.71 -0.26
N THR A 192 22.08 10.84 0.14
CA THR A 192 23.51 11.09 0.34
C THR A 192 24.30 9.82 0.73
N LYS A 193 24.87 9.10 -0.25
CA LYS A 193 25.79 7.99 0.00
C LYS A 193 27.01 8.14 -0.90
N ALA A 194 28.19 8.02 -0.30
CA ALA A 194 29.44 7.95 -1.02
C ALA A 194 29.38 6.73 -1.95
N ASN A 195 29.44 6.96 -3.26
CA ASN A 195 29.32 5.97 -4.35
C ASN A 195 27.87 5.54 -4.72
N LYS A 196 27.23 6.39 -5.55
CA LYS A 196 25.86 6.18 -6.07
C LYS A 196 25.68 4.86 -6.82
N ASN A 197 26.68 4.44 -7.61
CA ASN A 197 26.56 3.24 -8.45
C ASN A 197 26.48 1.95 -7.62
N VAL A 198 27.32 1.82 -6.58
CA VAL A 198 27.30 0.65 -5.70
C VAL A 198 26.00 0.60 -4.89
N THR A 199 25.56 1.74 -4.38
CA THR A 199 24.29 1.88 -3.66
C THR A 199 23.10 1.45 -4.52
N GLN A 200 23.00 1.96 -5.76
CA GLN A 200 21.93 1.60 -6.68
C GLN A 200 21.88 0.09 -6.99
N LEU A 201 23.04 -0.55 -7.16
CA LEU A 201 23.09 -2.00 -7.39
C LEU A 201 22.61 -2.80 -6.16
N ILE A 202 22.96 -2.37 -4.95
CA ILE A 202 22.49 -2.98 -3.71
C ILE A 202 20.98 -2.80 -3.57
N ASP A 203 20.47 -1.59 -3.75
CA ASP A 203 19.06 -1.25 -3.63
C ASP A 203 18.20 -2.01 -4.66
N ARG A 204 18.70 -2.14 -5.89
CA ARG A 204 18.06 -2.96 -6.93
C ARG A 204 18.05 -4.44 -6.57
N LYS A 205 19.17 -4.96 -6.04
CA LYS A 205 19.25 -6.36 -5.58
C LYS A 205 18.27 -6.61 -4.44
N ILE A 206 18.16 -5.70 -3.48
CA ILE A 206 17.20 -5.79 -2.36
C ILE A 206 15.77 -5.83 -2.90
N THR A 207 15.42 -4.92 -3.80
CA THR A 207 14.10 -4.87 -4.46
C THR A 207 13.75 -6.21 -5.10
N LEU A 208 14.64 -6.72 -5.96
CA LEU A 208 14.42 -7.97 -6.69
C LEU A 208 14.26 -9.17 -5.74
N LEU A 209 15.15 -9.28 -4.75
CA LEU A 209 15.12 -10.39 -3.79
C LEU A 209 13.90 -10.34 -2.88
N HIS A 210 13.51 -9.15 -2.40
CA HIS A 210 12.30 -8.98 -1.60
C HIS A 210 11.07 -9.38 -2.41
N ASN A 211 10.88 -8.80 -3.59
CA ASN A 211 9.68 -9.03 -4.39
C ASN A 211 9.57 -10.51 -4.82
N ALA A 212 10.69 -11.16 -5.16
CA ALA A 212 10.70 -12.60 -5.43
C ALA A 212 10.35 -13.44 -4.19
N ALA A 213 10.96 -13.15 -3.04
CA ALA A 213 10.68 -13.86 -1.80
C ALA A 213 9.22 -13.67 -1.35
N LEU A 214 8.65 -12.48 -1.54
CA LEU A 214 7.26 -12.18 -1.24
C LEU A 214 6.29 -13.04 -2.07
N VAL A 215 6.55 -13.20 -3.37
CA VAL A 215 5.74 -14.07 -4.25
C VAL A 215 5.82 -15.54 -3.80
N LEU A 216 6.99 -16.00 -3.37
CA LEU A 216 7.14 -17.34 -2.79
C LEU A 216 6.30 -17.49 -1.51
N ARG A 217 6.30 -16.50 -0.61
CA ARG A 217 5.48 -16.49 0.60
C ARG A 217 3.98 -16.43 0.30
N MET A 218 3.57 -15.65 -0.69
CA MET A 218 2.18 -15.61 -1.16
C MET A 218 1.74 -16.97 -1.72
N THR A 219 2.62 -17.63 -2.47
CA THR A 219 2.36 -18.98 -3.01
C THR A 219 2.23 -19.99 -1.87
N GLU A 220 3.16 -19.96 -0.91
CA GLU A 220 3.13 -20.79 0.30
C GLU A 220 1.81 -20.60 1.08
N PHE A 221 1.41 -19.34 1.32
CA PHE A 221 0.16 -19.00 1.99
C PHE A 221 -1.06 -19.58 1.26
N ASN A 222 -1.11 -19.40 -0.06
CA ASN A 222 -2.23 -19.85 -0.88
C ASN A 222 -2.38 -21.37 -0.93
N ILE A 223 -1.26 -22.11 -0.93
CA ILE A 223 -1.22 -23.58 -0.91
C ILE A 223 -1.70 -24.10 0.45
N ARG A 224 -1.15 -23.57 1.56
CA ARG A 224 -1.55 -23.99 2.92
C ARG A 224 -3.03 -23.73 3.21
N SER A 225 -3.64 -22.79 2.48
CA SER A 225 -5.03 -22.40 2.61
C SER A 225 -5.99 -23.24 1.72
N LEU A 226 -5.47 -24.18 0.91
CA LEU A 226 -6.30 -25.11 0.12
C LEU A 226 -7.00 -26.13 1.02
N GLY A 227 -8.33 -26.21 0.96
CA GLY A 227 -9.14 -27.19 1.71
C GLY A 227 -9.95 -26.63 2.88
N ASN A 228 -9.69 -25.40 3.32
CA ASN A 228 -10.44 -24.76 4.41
C ASN A 228 -11.68 -24.02 3.89
N SER A 229 -12.89 -24.47 4.24
CA SER A 229 -14.14 -23.73 4.03
C SER A 229 -14.11 -22.45 4.89
N GLY A 230 -13.85 -21.31 4.26
CA GLY A 230 -13.58 -20.04 4.95
C GLY A 230 -12.24 -19.39 4.60
N LYS A 231 -11.63 -19.77 3.47
CA LYS A 231 -10.35 -19.30 2.93
C LYS A 231 -10.14 -17.79 2.98
N THR A 232 -9.03 -17.35 3.59
CA THR A 232 -8.50 -15.99 3.47
C THR A 232 -7.97 -15.76 2.06
N LYS A 233 -8.45 -14.72 1.38
CA LYS A 233 -7.94 -14.30 0.07
C LYS A 233 -6.89 -13.21 0.24
N LEU A 234 -5.70 -13.48 -0.30
CA LEU A 234 -4.61 -12.51 -0.40
C LEU A 234 -4.70 -11.79 -1.75
N TYR A 235 -4.69 -10.46 -1.72
CA TYR A 235 -4.63 -9.57 -2.88
C TYR A 235 -3.25 -8.92 -2.91
N LEU A 236 -2.65 -8.80 -4.10
CA LEU A 236 -1.37 -8.12 -4.28
C LEU A 236 -1.59 -6.78 -5.01
N LEU A 237 -1.23 -5.69 -4.33
CA LEU A 237 -0.99 -4.40 -4.95
C LEU A 237 0.44 -4.36 -5.48
N ASP A 238 0.60 -4.40 -6.80
CA ASP A 238 1.90 -4.36 -7.45
C ASP A 238 2.43 -2.93 -7.52
N LEU A 239 2.92 -2.43 -6.37
CA LEU A 239 3.54 -1.12 -6.25
C LEU A 239 4.80 -0.99 -7.10
N HIS A 240 5.54 -2.07 -7.33
CA HIS A 240 6.69 -2.06 -8.24
C HIS A 240 6.27 -1.63 -9.65
N ASN A 241 5.31 -2.34 -10.25
CA ASN A 241 4.84 -1.99 -11.59
C ASN A 241 4.07 -0.67 -11.61
N LEU A 242 3.31 -0.35 -10.56
CA LEU A 242 2.66 0.95 -10.45
C LEU A 242 3.68 2.10 -10.46
N TRP A 243 4.77 1.97 -9.69
CA TRP A 243 5.85 2.96 -9.66
C TRP A 243 6.49 3.15 -11.02
N MET A 244 6.78 2.06 -11.73
CA MET A 244 7.32 2.13 -13.10
C MET A 244 6.36 2.84 -14.07
N ARG A 245 5.04 2.65 -13.91
CA ARG A 245 4.03 3.38 -14.71
C ARG A 245 3.95 4.86 -14.36
N VAL A 246 4.06 5.20 -13.07
CA VAL A 246 4.07 6.58 -12.55
C VAL A 246 5.31 7.32 -13.02
N ARG A 247 6.48 6.67 -13.08
CA ARG A 247 7.74 7.28 -13.47
C ARG A 247 7.94 7.31 -14.98
N ASP A 248 7.90 6.15 -15.63
CA ASP A 248 8.34 5.97 -17.02
C ASP A 248 7.20 5.61 -17.99
N GLY A 249 5.96 5.50 -17.49
CA GLY A 249 4.85 4.93 -18.23
C GLY A 249 3.75 5.91 -18.66
N ASP A 250 2.52 5.41 -18.70
CA ASP A 250 1.34 6.15 -19.13
C ASP A 250 0.84 7.12 -18.07
N VAL A 251 1.08 6.83 -16.79
CA VAL A 251 0.57 7.64 -15.68
C VAL A 251 1.31 8.97 -15.57
N SER A 252 2.65 9.00 -15.73
CA SER A 252 3.42 10.25 -15.77
C SER A 252 2.88 11.24 -16.80
N LYS A 253 2.61 10.75 -18.01
CA LYS A 253 2.11 11.56 -19.13
C LYS A 253 0.71 12.08 -18.88
N ARG A 254 -0.19 11.24 -18.37
CA ARG A 254 -1.58 11.63 -18.07
C ARG A 254 -1.66 12.67 -16.96
N LEU A 255 -0.84 12.51 -15.91
CA LEU A 255 -0.81 13.40 -14.75
C LEU A 255 0.19 14.55 -14.90
N ARG A 256 0.90 14.63 -16.04
CA ARG A 256 1.93 15.65 -16.32
C ARG A 256 3.01 15.72 -15.23
N LEU A 257 3.42 14.57 -14.70
CA LEU A 257 4.50 14.47 -13.72
C LEU A 257 5.84 14.57 -14.43
N THR A 258 6.71 15.46 -13.96
CA THR A 258 7.97 15.80 -14.66
C THR A 258 9.23 15.62 -13.81
N ASN A 259 9.12 15.54 -12.48
CA ASN A 259 10.27 15.39 -11.59
C ASN A 259 10.13 14.12 -10.75
N PHE A 260 11.11 13.22 -10.86
CA PHE A 260 11.16 11.94 -10.16
C PHE A 260 12.48 11.71 -9.41
N ASN A 261 13.45 12.61 -9.58
CA ASN A 261 14.82 12.41 -9.09
C ASN A 261 15.16 13.36 -7.93
N GLU A 262 14.35 14.39 -7.70
CA GLU A 262 14.56 15.39 -6.66
C GLU A 262 13.44 15.34 -5.62
N ASN A 263 13.80 15.53 -4.35
CA ASN A 263 12.83 15.66 -3.29
C ASN A 263 12.15 17.03 -3.39
N CYS A 264 10.82 17.09 -3.33
CA CYS A 264 10.16 18.39 -3.19
C CYS A 264 10.45 19.02 -1.82
N VAL A 265 10.61 18.21 -0.78
CA VAL A 265 10.98 18.66 0.57
C VAL A 265 12.39 18.21 0.86
N GLU A 266 13.30 19.16 1.04
CA GLU A 266 14.70 18.89 1.41
C GLU A 266 14.99 19.47 2.79
N ARG A 267 15.56 18.66 3.68
CA ARG A 267 16.02 19.15 4.99
C ARG A 267 17.40 19.80 4.81
N ILE A 268 17.46 21.13 4.94
CA ILE A 268 18.71 21.89 4.79
C ILE A 268 19.56 21.76 6.07
N ASN A 269 18.90 21.83 7.23
CA ASN A 269 19.53 21.61 8.53
C ASN A 269 18.50 21.09 9.53
N ILE A 270 18.89 21.02 10.81
CA ILE A 270 18.07 20.42 11.85
C ILE A 270 16.70 21.09 12.04
N ASN A 271 16.58 22.38 11.72
CA ASN A 271 15.39 23.21 11.93
C ASN A 271 14.78 23.76 10.65
N GLU A 272 15.43 23.59 9.50
CA GLU A 272 15.06 24.25 8.25
C GLU A 272 14.85 23.26 7.11
N TYR A 273 13.80 23.52 6.35
CA TYR A 273 13.42 22.74 5.18
C TYR A 273 13.15 23.66 4.00
N LYS A 274 13.59 23.21 2.83
CA LYS A 274 13.26 23.80 1.54
C LYS A 274 12.10 23.02 0.94
N VAL A 275 11.08 23.72 0.49
CA VAL A 275 9.94 23.15 -0.25
C VAL A 275 10.01 23.62 -1.69
N CYS A 276 9.83 22.72 -2.64
CA CYS A 276 9.82 23.03 -4.05
C CYS A 276 8.68 24.00 -4.41
N ASN A 277 8.90 24.87 -5.40
CA ASN A 277 7.83 25.70 -5.93
C ASN A 277 6.90 24.82 -6.77
N GLY A 278 5.64 24.70 -6.38
CA GLY A 278 4.63 24.01 -7.18
C GLY A 278 4.50 24.67 -8.54
N LYS A 279 4.72 23.91 -9.61
CA LYS A 279 4.34 24.28 -10.98
C LYS A 279 3.30 23.29 -11.48
#